data_AF-A0A958NLV1-F1
#
_entry.id   AF-A0A958NLV1-F1
#
_cell.length_a   1.000
_cell.length_b   1.000
_cell.length_c   1.000
_cell.angle_alpha   90.00
_cell.angle_beta   90.00
_cell.angle_gamma   90.00
#
_symmetry.space_group_name_H-M   'P 1'
#
loop_
_entity.id
_entity.type
_entity.pdbx_description
1 polymer ?
#
loop_
_entity_poly.entity_id
_entity_poly.type
_entity_poly.pdbx_seq_one_letter_code
_entity_poly.pdbx_strand_id
1 'polypeptide(L)'
;IIKNEDIPSLIKEAIQQKNYRLAIRYYYLLTLKYLTENETITWQPQKTNEDYIKEIDKSHLKDNFRHITKIYDYVWYGEFGVDALKFETLKQPFENLNKTITNR
;
A
#
# COMPACT_ATOMS: atom_id res chain seq x y z
N ILE A 1 4.49 6.04 12.65
CA ILE A 1 4.61 6.19 11.17
C ILE A 1 5.88 6.95 10.87
N ILE A 2 6.55 6.58 9.78
CA ILE A 2 7.58 7.35 9.09
C ILE A 2 7.03 8.76 8.82
N LYS A 3 7.13 9.66 9.80
CA LYS A 3 6.52 11.00 9.72
C LYS A 3 7.33 11.94 8.83
N ASN A 4 8.56 11.56 8.48
CA ASN A 4 9.56 12.44 7.85
C ASN A 4 10.23 11.88 6.60
N GLU A 5 9.84 10.69 6.09
CA GLU A 5 10.38 10.21 4.81
C GLU A 5 9.37 10.43 3.69
N ASP A 6 9.86 10.97 2.58
CA ASP A 6 9.12 11.09 1.34
C ASP A 6 8.95 9.69 0.71
N ILE A 7 7.93 8.97 1.15
CA ILE A 7 7.60 7.61 0.66
C ILE A 7 7.53 7.57 -0.89
N PRO A 8 6.94 8.55 -1.60
CA PRO A 8 7.05 8.65 -3.05
C PRO A 8 8.48 8.58 -3.61
N SER A 9 9.44 9.24 -2.96
CA SER A 9 10.86 9.17 -3.35
C SER A 9 11.45 7.78 -3.08
N LEU A 10 11.12 7.17 -1.95
CA LEU A 10 11.54 5.79 -1.63
C LEU A 10 11.00 4.76 -2.64
N ILE A 11 9.76 4.95 -3.13
CA ILE A 11 9.18 4.12 -4.20
C ILE A 11 10.04 4.24 -5.48
N LYS A 12 10.37 5.46 -5.90
CA LYS A 12 11.19 5.70 -7.10
C LYS A 12 12.57 5.05 -6.98
N GLU A 13 13.21 5.21 -5.82
CA GLU A 13 14.52 4.62 -5.54
C GLU A 13 14.46 3.08 -5.60
N ALA A 14 13.46 2.48 -4.94
CA ALA A 14 13.28 1.02 -4.96
C ALA A 14 13.06 0.50 -6.39
N ILE A 15 12.30 1.20 -7.22
CA ILE A 15 12.10 0.86 -8.64
C ILE A 15 13.42 0.95 -9.43
N GLN A 16 14.20 2.02 -9.23
CA GLN A 16 15.50 2.20 -9.90
C GLN A 16 16.49 1.08 -9.53
N GLN A 17 16.49 0.66 -8.28
CA GLN A 17 17.27 -0.46 -7.78
C GLN A 17 16.70 -1.83 -8.20
N LYS A 18 15.60 -1.85 -8.97
CA LYS A 18 14.85 -3.06 -9.35
C LYS A 18 14.38 -3.90 -8.15
N ASN A 19 14.26 -3.26 -6.99
CA ASN A 19 13.74 -3.86 -5.77
C ASN A 19 12.22 -3.71 -5.72
N TYR A 20 11.54 -4.45 -6.60
CA TYR A 20 10.10 -4.35 -6.78
C TYR A 20 9.30 -4.77 -5.54
N ARG A 21 9.81 -5.72 -4.75
CA ARG A 21 9.19 -6.12 -3.47
C ARG A 21 9.18 -4.95 -2.49
N LEU A 22 10.29 -4.22 -2.41
CA LEU A 22 10.39 -3.03 -1.56
C LEU A 22 9.51 -1.89 -2.08
N ALA A 23 9.44 -1.69 -3.40
CA ALA A 23 8.54 -0.71 -4.00
C ALA A 23 7.07 -0.98 -3.64
N ILE A 24 6.60 -2.23 -3.74
CA ILE A 24 5.24 -2.63 -3.32
C ILE A 24 5.00 -2.38 -1.83
N ARG A 25 5.99 -2.68 -0.97
CA ARG A 25 5.89 -2.35 0.46
C ARG A 25 5.72 -0.85 0.68
N TYR A 26 6.49 -0.02 -0.01
CA TYR A 26 6.34 1.43 0.12
C TYR A 26 5.00 1.94 -0.42
N TYR A 27 4.47 1.38 -1.51
CA TYR A 27 3.11 1.69 -1.96
C TYR A 27 2.05 1.37 -0.89
N TYR A 28 2.16 0.22 -0.21
CA TYR A 28 1.24 -0.15 0.86
C TYR A 28 1.32 0.81 2.06
N LEU A 29 2.55 1.16 2.48
CA LEU A 29 2.78 2.15 3.54
C LEU A 29 2.24 3.54 3.17
N LEU A 30 2.35 3.93 1.90
CA LEU A 30 1.78 5.16 1.39
C LEU A 30 0.25 5.16 1.48
N THR A 31 -0.41 4.04 1.14
CA THR A 31 -1.85 3.90 1.31
C THR A 31 -2.28 4.02 2.78
N LEU A 32 -1.58 3.34 3.70
CA LEU A 32 -1.86 3.46 5.14
C LEU A 32 -1.69 4.90 5.63
N LYS A 33 -0.66 5.61 5.15
CA LYS A 33 -0.43 7.03 5.45
C LYS A 33 -1.62 7.87 5.00
N TYR A 34 -2.05 7.74 3.75
CA TYR A 34 -3.19 8.50 3.24
C TYR A 34 -4.52 8.18 3.93
N LEU A 35 -4.77 6.91 4.26
CA LEU A 35 -5.96 6.53 5.03
C LEU A 35 -5.93 7.11 6.44
N THR A 36 -4.75 7.17 7.07
CA THR A 36 -4.58 7.77 8.40
C THR A 36 -4.75 9.29 8.34
N GLU A 37 -4.18 9.96 7.34
CA GLU A 37 -4.32 11.41 7.12
C GLU A 37 -5.76 11.83 6.82
N ASN A 38 -6.55 10.94 6.20
CA ASN A 38 -7.98 11.11 5.99
C ASN A 38 -8.86 10.61 7.15
N GLU A 39 -8.26 10.32 8.31
CA GLU A 39 -8.95 9.82 9.52
C GLU A 39 -9.81 8.57 9.28
N THR A 40 -9.54 7.84 8.19
CA THR A 40 -10.29 6.64 7.79
C THR A 40 -9.85 5.42 8.58
N ILE A 41 -8.59 5.39 9.00
CA ILE A 41 -8.05 4.39 9.93
C ILE A 41 -7.22 5.09 11.00
N THR A 42 -7.08 4.47 12.16
CA THR A 42 -6.14 4.89 13.19
C THR A 42 -4.95 3.95 13.22
N TRP A 43 -3.81 4.39 12.70
CA TRP A 43 -2.58 3.59 12.71
C TRP A 43 -2.12 3.25 14.13
N GLN A 44 -1.82 1.98 14.39
CA GLN A 44 -1.24 1.50 15.63
C GLN A 44 -0.28 0.31 15.38
N PRO A 45 0.86 0.22 16.08
CA PRO A 45 1.88 -0.82 15.81
C PRO A 45 1.38 -2.25 16.05
N GLN A 46 0.41 -2.43 16.95
CA GLN A 46 -0.19 -3.72 17.29
C GLN A 46 -1.30 -4.17 16.33
N LYS A 47 -1.79 -3.28 15.45
CA LYS A 47 -2.89 -3.58 14.54
C LYS A 47 -2.41 -4.41 13.35
N THR A 48 -3.22 -5.39 12.99
CA THR A 48 -3.04 -6.23 11.80
C THR A 48 -3.64 -5.55 10.56
N ASN A 49 -3.33 -6.09 9.38
CA ASN A 49 -3.97 -5.66 8.14
C ASN A 49 -5.50 -5.85 8.17
N GLU A 50 -5.98 -6.91 8.84
CA GLU A 50 -7.41 -7.15 9.02
C GLU A 50 -8.08 -6.12 9.92
N ASP A 51 -7.40 -5.62 10.95
CA ASP A 51 -7.91 -4.56 11.81
C ASP A 51 -8.14 -3.28 11.01
N TYR A 52 -7.17 -2.89 10.15
CA TYR A 52 -7.33 -1.75 9.26
C TYR A 52 -8.48 -1.93 8.25
N ILE A 53 -8.67 -3.14 7.71
CA ILE A 53 -9.82 -3.43 6.82
C ILE A 53 -11.15 -3.25 7.57
N LYS A 54 -11.23 -3.64 8.85
CA LYS A 54 -12.45 -3.53 9.64
C LYS A 54 -12.84 -2.08 9.92
N GLU A 55 -11.87 -1.18 10.11
CA GLU A 55 -12.08 0.25 10.35
C GLU A 55 -12.65 1.02 9.14
N ILE A 56 -12.45 0.51 7.92
CA ILE A 56 -12.95 1.18 6.72
C ILE A 56 -14.45 0.88 6.53
N ASP A 57 -15.28 1.91 6.70
CA ASP A 57 -16.75 1.82 6.55
C ASP A 57 -17.22 1.82 5.08
N LYS A 58 -16.58 2.62 4.22
CA LYS A 58 -16.98 2.77 2.82
C LYS A 58 -16.70 1.46 2.06
N SER A 59 -17.74 0.73 1.67
CA SER A 59 -17.65 -0.59 1.02
C SER A 59 -16.65 -0.64 -0.13
N HIS A 60 -16.78 0.28 -1.10
CA HIS A 60 -15.86 0.34 -2.24
C HIS A 60 -14.40 0.60 -1.83
N LEU A 61 -14.17 1.44 -0.83
CA LEU A 61 -12.82 1.71 -0.31
C LEU A 61 -12.27 0.48 0.41
N LYS A 62 -13.10 -0.19 1.21
CA LYS A 62 -12.79 -1.41 1.95
C LYS A 62 -12.39 -2.55 1.02
N ASP A 63 -13.13 -2.74 -0.08
CA ASP A 63 -12.86 -3.80 -1.06
C ASP A 63 -11.55 -3.56 -1.82
N ASN A 64 -11.32 -2.31 -2.24
CA ASN A 64 -10.04 -1.94 -2.86
C ASN A 64 -8.86 -2.09 -1.90
N PHE A 65 -9.03 -1.67 -0.64
CA PHE A 65 -8.00 -1.83 0.37
C PHE A 65 -7.70 -3.32 0.64
N ARG A 66 -8.75 -4.15 0.80
CA ARG A 66 -8.61 -5.60 0.95
C ARG A 66 -7.87 -6.23 -0.24
N HIS A 67 -8.11 -5.75 -1.45
CA HIS A 67 -7.43 -6.25 -2.65
C HIS A 67 -5.92 -5.95 -2.60
N ILE A 68 -5.52 -4.70 -2.31
CA ILE A 68 -4.10 -4.34 -2.23
C ILE A 68 -3.40 -5.02 -1.04
N THR A 69 -4.09 -5.25 0.08
CA THR A 69 -3.57 -6.00 1.22
C THR A 69 -3.22 -7.43 0.81
N LYS A 70 -4.08 -8.11 0.05
CA LYS A 70 -3.78 -9.46 -0.46
C LYS A 70 -2.53 -9.47 -1.36
N ILE A 71 -2.38 -8.47 -2.22
CA ILE A 71 -1.18 -8.33 -3.06
C ILE A 71 0.06 -8.12 -2.17
N TYR A 72 -0.02 -7.22 -1.20
CA TYR A 72 1.06 -6.97 -0.26
C TYR A 72 1.46 -8.23 0.49
N ASP A 73 0.48 -8.95 1.06
CA ASP A 73 0.75 -10.18 1.81
C ASP A 73 1.41 -11.24 0.93
N TYR A 74 0.93 -11.41 -0.29
CA TYR A 74 1.50 -12.33 -1.27
C TYR A 74 2.94 -11.97 -1.66
N VAL A 75 3.23 -10.68 -1.88
CA VAL A 75 4.56 -10.20 -2.27
C VAL A 75 5.55 -10.21 -1.10
N TRP A 76 5.08 -9.90 0.11
CA TRP A 76 5.94 -9.71 1.28
C TRP A 76 6.18 -10.98 2.07
N TYR A 77 5.13 -11.79 2.29
CA TYR A 77 5.22 -13.05 3.03
C TYR A 77 5.32 -14.28 2.14
N GLY A 78 5.00 -14.16 0.85
CA GLY A 78 5.25 -15.23 -0.12
C GLY A 78 6.71 -15.28 -0.59
N GLU A 79 7.17 -16.43 -1.06
CA GLU A 79 8.47 -16.58 -1.73
C GLU A 79 8.41 -16.21 -3.23
N PHE A 80 7.50 -15.29 -3.61
CA PHE A 80 7.25 -15.00 -5.01
C PHE A 80 8.20 -13.94 -5.55
N GLY A 81 8.95 -14.30 -6.58
CA GLY A 81 9.77 -13.35 -7.34
C GLY A 81 8.89 -12.37 -8.11
N VAL A 82 8.99 -11.08 -7.76
CA VAL A 82 8.39 -9.98 -8.51
C VAL A 82 9.40 -9.48 -9.54
N ASP A 83 9.14 -9.75 -10.81
CA ASP A 83 9.87 -9.17 -11.93
C ASP A 83 9.23 -7.85 -12.39
N ALA A 84 9.87 -7.16 -13.34
CA ALA A 84 9.39 -5.87 -13.84
C ALA A 84 7.97 -5.95 -14.44
N LEU A 85 7.67 -7.01 -15.18
CA LEU A 85 6.37 -7.16 -15.85
C LEU A 85 5.24 -7.37 -14.84
N LYS A 86 5.47 -8.25 -13.85
CA LYS A 86 4.54 -8.45 -12.74
C LYS A 86 4.40 -7.16 -11.93
N PHE A 87 5.50 -6.48 -11.63
CA PHE A 87 5.48 -5.24 -10.87
C PHE A 87 4.57 -4.17 -11.51
N GLU A 88 4.67 -3.97 -12.82
CA GLU A 88 3.83 -3.00 -13.54
C GLU A 88 2.33 -3.29 -13.38
N THR A 89 1.95 -4.57 -13.32
CA THR A 89 0.57 -4.97 -13.07
C THR A 89 0.18 -4.80 -11.60
N LEU A 90 1.06 -5.22 -10.69
CA LEU A 90 0.80 -5.22 -9.24
C LEU A 90 0.75 -3.81 -8.65
N LYS A 91 1.41 -2.81 -9.24
CA LYS A 91 1.39 -1.43 -8.75
C LYS A 91 0.09 -0.69 -9.08
N GLN A 92 -0.62 -1.07 -10.15
CA GLN A 92 -1.82 -0.36 -10.61
C GLN A 92 -2.91 -0.23 -9.54
N PRO A 93 -3.28 -1.29 -8.80
CA PRO A 93 -4.27 -1.18 -7.73
C PRO A 93 -3.90 -0.17 -6.64
N PHE A 94 -2.62 -0.11 -6.27
CA PHE A 94 -2.13 0.85 -5.26
C PHE A 94 -2.18 2.28 -5.78
N GLU A 95 -1.72 2.52 -7.02
CA GLU A 95 -1.75 3.85 -7.64
C GLU A 95 -3.19 4.37 -7.76
N ASN A 96 -4.12 3.52 -8.19
CA ASN A 96 -5.54 3.87 -8.34
C ASN A 96 -6.22 4.17 -7.00
N LEU A 97 -5.96 3.34 -5.99
CA LEU A 97 -6.49 3.55 -4.65
C LEU A 97 -5.94 4.83 -4.03
N ASN A 98 -4.62 5.06 -4.11
CA ASN A 98 -3.99 6.26 -3.58
C ASN A 98 -4.54 7.53 -4.22
N LYS A 99 -4.69 7.57 -5.56
CA LYS A 99 -5.32 8.69 -6.26
C LYS A 99 -6.76 8.94 -5.80
N THR A 100 -7.53 7.88 -5.57
CA THR A 100 -8.92 7.96 -5.10
C THR A 100 -9.01 8.54 -3.68
N ILE A 101 -8.03 8.23 -2.82
CA ILE A 101 -7.97 8.74 -1.45
C ILE A 101 -7.55 10.22 -1.44
N THR A 102 -6.60 10.62 -2.30
CA THR A 102 -6.03 11.98 -2.29
C THR A 102 -6.82 13.02 -3.10
N ASN A 103 -7.62 12.62 -4.10
CA ASN A 103 -8.41 13.54 -4.92
C ASN A 103 -9.73 13.99 -4.24
N ARG A 104 -9.67 14.36 -2.96
CA ARG A 104 -10.82 14.94 -2.24
C ARG A 104 -10.74 16.45 -2.15
#